data_AF-K1TZH2-F1
#
_entry.id   AF-K1TZH2-F1
#
_cell.length_a   1.000
_cell.length_b   1.000
_cell.length_c   1.000
_cell.angle_alpha   90.00
_cell.angle_beta   90.00
_cell.angle_gamma   90.00
#
_symmetry.space_group_name_H-M   'P 1'
#
loop_
_entity.id
_entity.type
_entity.pdbx_description
1 polymer ?
#
loop_
_entity_poly.entity_id
_entity_poly.type
_entity_poly.pdbx_seq_one_letter_code
_entity_poly.pdbx_strand_id
1 'polypeptide(L)'
;KLLWEGIEKSYEIMCTLSAKLNVHRPRTKYVDVEKANLSYRKRRRHTKVQTRKLTRRLLNLLGKILKETRTLERENAGAEKLLTARQKNDIEIITRVYRQQKAHFENNNPRESVKDRIVSISKPYVRPIVRGKEVKSVEFGAKCNNIQVDGLSFIEKLSFNAFNEGTRLTHCLKMHRKLFGVEAKKVGGDAGYAGSANREYCKDRGIQTSFVKRGRPSLEKKENDIIRNELARVRATRMEGSFGTQKEHYGLKRIKARTKLTEILYIFFGIHTANAVQLVRREVNEIAQAA
;
A
#
# COMPACT_ATOMS: atom_id res chain seq x y z
N LYS A 1 12.94 -5.97 12.61
CA LYS A 1 11.79 -5.21 13.17
C LYS A 1 10.54 -6.08 13.27
N LEU A 2 9.95 -6.54 12.16
CA LEU A 2 8.73 -7.36 12.17
C LEU A 2 8.83 -8.65 13.01
N LEU A 3 9.93 -9.39 12.90
CA LEU A 3 10.16 -10.59 13.72
C LEU A 3 10.15 -10.31 15.23
N TRP A 4 10.76 -9.19 15.64
CA TRP A 4 10.81 -8.81 17.06
C TRP A 4 9.43 -8.38 17.57
N GLU A 5 8.70 -7.58 16.78
CA GLU A 5 7.31 -7.20 17.10
C GLU A 5 6.41 -8.44 17.24
N GLY A 6 6.61 -9.45 16.38
CA GLY A 6 5.91 -10.73 16.50
C GLY A 6 6.29 -11.51 17.76
N ILE A 7 7.57 -11.48 18.17
CA ILE A 7 8.05 -12.10 19.41
C ILE A 7 7.43 -11.41 20.63
N GLU A 8 7.49 -10.08 20.72
CA GLU A 8 6.94 -9.32 21.84
C GLU A 8 5.45 -9.66 22.04
N LYS A 9 4.66 -9.55 20.97
CA LYS A 9 3.22 -9.84 21.02
C LYS A 9 2.92 -11.30 21.36
N SER A 10 3.57 -12.24 20.69
CA SER A 10 3.31 -13.68 20.93
C SER A 10 3.76 -14.11 22.33
N TYR A 11 4.86 -13.55 22.84
CA TYR A 11 5.33 -13.79 24.20
C TYR A 11 4.35 -13.26 25.24
N GLU A 12 3.84 -12.04 25.07
CA GLU A 12 2.81 -11.46 25.93
C GLU A 12 1.57 -12.36 25.97
N ILE A 13 1.07 -12.78 24.80
CA ILE A 13 -0.10 -13.67 24.71
C ILE A 13 0.17 -15.01 25.40
N MET A 14 1.34 -15.63 25.19
CA MET A 14 1.73 -16.87 25.87
C MET A 14 1.76 -16.70 27.39
N CYS A 15 2.31 -15.59 27.89
CA CYS A 15 2.36 -15.28 29.32
C CYS A 15 0.96 -15.09 29.90
N THR A 16 0.10 -14.31 29.23
CA THR A 16 -1.28 -14.10 29.65
C THR A 16 -2.06 -15.41 29.67
N LEU A 17 -1.88 -16.25 28.64
CA LEU A 17 -2.55 -17.54 28.56
C LEU A 17 -2.13 -18.46 29.72
N SER A 18 -0.81 -18.56 29.98
CA SER A 18 -0.28 -19.36 31.09
C SER A 18 -0.84 -18.89 32.44
N ALA A 19 -0.90 -17.57 32.66
CA ALA A 19 -1.43 -16.98 33.87
C ALA A 19 -2.93 -17.26 34.05
N LYS A 20 -3.74 -17.13 32.99
CA LYS A 20 -5.18 -17.43 33.03
C LYS A 20 -5.48 -18.91 33.25
N LEU A 21 -4.61 -19.79 32.78
CA LEU A 21 -4.71 -21.24 32.99
C LEU A 21 -4.15 -21.69 34.34
N ASN A 22 -3.54 -20.78 35.12
CA ASN A 22 -2.84 -21.09 36.36
C ASN A 22 -1.75 -22.18 36.20
N VAL A 23 -1.05 -22.17 35.06
CA VAL A 23 0.04 -23.11 34.77
C VAL A 23 1.39 -22.40 34.77
N HIS A 24 2.45 -23.15 35.07
CA HIS A 24 3.80 -22.62 35.03
C HIS A 24 4.15 -22.09 33.63
N ARG A 25 4.65 -20.86 33.54
CA ARG A 25 5.03 -20.23 32.28
C ARG A 25 6.06 -21.07 31.52
N PRO A 26 5.87 -21.32 30.21
CA PRO A 26 6.86 -22.02 29.40
C PRO A 26 8.22 -21.33 29.43
N ARG A 27 9.29 -22.10 29.66
CA ARG A 27 10.66 -21.59 29.72
C ARG A 27 11.13 -21.18 28.32
N THR A 28 11.47 -19.91 28.12
CA THR A 28 11.99 -19.40 26.83
C THR A 28 13.27 -18.57 27.04
N LYS A 29 14.02 -18.33 25.96
CA LYS A 29 15.20 -17.45 25.97
C LYS A 29 14.85 -15.99 25.70
N TYR A 30 13.62 -15.55 26.06
CA TYR A 30 13.11 -14.22 25.70
C TYR A 30 14.06 -13.10 26.13
N VAL A 31 14.41 -13.05 27.42
CA VAL A 31 15.27 -11.99 28.01
C VAL A 31 16.67 -11.97 27.38
N ASP A 32 17.25 -13.14 27.09
CA ASP A 32 18.56 -13.24 26.43
C ASP A 32 18.51 -12.68 25.00
N VAL A 33 17.51 -13.08 24.22
CA VAL A 33 17.34 -12.61 22.84
C VAL A 33 16.94 -11.13 22.79
N GLU A 34 16.17 -10.65 23.75
CA GLU A 34 15.82 -9.23 23.92
C GLU A 34 17.07 -8.38 24.09
N LYS A 35 17.94 -8.73 25.04
CA LYS A 35 19.22 -8.05 25.28
C LYS A 35 20.08 -8.07 24.02
N ALA A 36 20.16 -9.21 23.33
CA ALA A 36 20.92 -9.33 22.08
C ALA A 36 20.35 -8.46 20.95
N ASN A 37 19.02 -8.40 20.80
CA ASN A 37 18.33 -7.58 19.81
C ASN A 37 18.51 -6.09 20.11
N LEU A 38 18.42 -5.67 21.38
CA LEU A 38 18.67 -4.29 21.79
C LEU A 38 20.12 -3.88 21.49
N SER A 39 21.10 -4.70 21.87
CA SER A 39 22.52 -4.47 21.57
C SER A 39 22.78 -4.38 20.07
N TYR A 40 22.14 -5.23 19.27
CA TYR A 40 22.24 -5.13 17.80
C TYR A 40 21.63 -3.82 17.28
N ARG A 41 20.42 -3.44 17.74
CA ARG A 41 19.73 -2.21 17.31
C ARG A 41 20.50 -0.93 17.65
N LYS A 42 21.24 -0.92 18.77
CA LYS A 42 22.06 0.23 19.21
C LYS A 42 23.35 0.42 18.39
N ARG A 43 23.74 -0.55 17.56
CA ARG A 43 24.96 -0.45 16.75
C ARG A 43 24.76 0.49 15.56
N ARG A 44 25.78 1.30 15.26
CA ARG A 44 25.79 2.23 14.12
C ARG A 44 25.84 1.52 12.75
N ARG A 45 26.53 0.38 12.66
CA ARG A 45 26.69 -0.40 11.42
C ARG A 45 26.34 -1.87 11.68
N HIS A 46 25.73 -2.52 10.70
CA HIS A 46 25.33 -3.92 10.77
C HIS A 46 25.99 -4.73 9.64
N THR A 47 26.69 -5.82 9.99
CA THR A 47 27.26 -6.72 8.98
C THR A 47 26.26 -7.81 8.59
N LYS A 48 26.38 -8.35 7.37
CA LYS A 48 25.50 -9.44 6.89
C LYS A 48 25.52 -10.66 7.83
N VAL A 49 26.70 -11.03 8.33
CA VAL A 49 26.90 -12.16 9.25
C VAL A 49 26.18 -11.91 10.58
N GLN A 50 26.32 -10.71 11.17
CA GLN A 50 25.65 -10.35 12.41
C GLN A 50 24.12 -10.36 12.24
N THR A 51 23.63 -9.78 11.15
CA THR A 51 22.20 -9.78 10.81
C THR A 51 21.67 -11.20 10.70
N ARG A 52 22.37 -12.09 9.97
CA ARG A 52 21.98 -13.49 9.82
C ARG A 52 21.95 -14.22 11.17
N LYS A 53 22.96 -14.02 12.02
CA LYS A 53 23.02 -14.60 13.38
C LYS A 53 21.85 -14.15 14.24
N LEU A 54 21.53 -12.85 14.23
CA LEU A 54 20.39 -12.33 14.98
C LEU A 54 19.05 -12.86 14.43
N THR A 55 18.86 -12.81 13.11
CA THR A 55 17.63 -13.32 12.47
C THR A 55 17.38 -14.78 12.84
N ARG A 56 18.42 -15.63 12.84
CA ARG A 56 18.31 -17.02 13.31
C ARG A 56 17.82 -17.11 14.75
N ARG A 57 18.41 -16.32 15.67
CA ARG A 57 17.99 -16.29 17.09
C ARG A 57 16.53 -15.86 17.23
N LEU A 58 16.11 -14.83 16.50
CA LEU A 58 14.73 -14.34 16.48
C LEU A 58 13.75 -15.41 15.96
N LEU A 59 14.08 -16.08 14.85
CA LEU A 59 13.26 -17.15 14.29
C LEU A 59 13.13 -18.34 15.25
N ASN A 60 14.23 -18.75 15.87
CA ASN A 60 14.22 -19.86 16.82
C ASN A 60 13.37 -19.55 18.06
N LEU A 61 13.50 -18.33 18.61
CA LEU A 61 12.68 -17.90 19.74
C LEU A 61 11.20 -17.81 19.37
N LEU A 62 10.87 -17.18 18.24
CA LEU A 62 9.49 -17.07 17.78
C LEU A 62 8.87 -18.44 17.54
N GLY A 63 9.60 -19.34 16.88
CA GLY A 63 9.16 -20.71 16.65
C GLY A 63 8.92 -21.47 17.96
N LYS A 64 9.78 -21.27 18.97
CA LYS A 64 9.57 -21.84 20.30
C LYS A 64 8.32 -21.29 20.97
N ILE A 65 8.15 -19.96 21.05
CA ILE A 65 6.95 -19.34 21.65
C ILE A 65 5.68 -19.85 20.98
N LEU A 66 5.61 -19.85 19.64
CA LEU A 66 4.45 -20.36 18.91
C LEU A 66 4.17 -21.85 19.17
N LYS A 67 5.22 -22.66 19.38
CA LYS A 67 5.08 -24.07 19.76
C LYS A 67 4.49 -24.19 21.16
N GLU A 68 5.08 -23.51 22.15
CA GLU A 68 4.62 -23.57 23.54
C GLU A 68 3.18 -23.04 23.69
N THR A 69 2.84 -21.94 23.02
CA THR A 69 1.45 -21.42 23.03
C THR A 69 0.47 -22.46 22.51
N ARG A 70 0.79 -23.17 21.42
CA ARG A 70 -0.06 -24.24 20.90
C ARG A 70 -0.15 -25.45 21.83
N THR A 71 0.95 -25.78 22.51
CA THR A 71 0.96 -26.84 23.52
C THR A 71 -0.02 -26.49 24.65
N LEU A 72 0.07 -25.26 25.18
CA LEU A 72 -0.86 -24.75 26.19
C LEU A 72 -2.32 -24.81 25.73
N GLU A 73 -2.61 -24.42 24.48
CA GLU A 73 -3.96 -24.48 23.91
C GLU A 73 -4.50 -25.92 23.78
N ARG A 74 -3.64 -26.90 23.50
CA ARG A 74 -4.03 -28.31 23.31
C ARG A 74 -4.21 -29.06 24.62
N GLU A 75 -3.33 -28.82 25.58
CA GLU A 75 -3.33 -29.53 26.87
C GLU A 75 -4.43 -29.03 27.81
N ASN A 76 -4.99 -27.84 27.55
CA ASN A 76 -5.98 -27.22 28.42
C ASN A 76 -7.30 -26.99 27.68
N ALA A 77 -8.29 -27.82 27.98
CA ALA A 77 -9.63 -27.68 27.42
C ALA A 77 -10.21 -26.28 27.73
N GLY A 78 -10.67 -25.58 26.70
CA GLY A 78 -11.23 -24.23 26.84
C GLY A 78 -10.22 -23.08 26.84
N ALA A 79 -8.90 -23.36 26.73
CA ALA A 79 -7.86 -22.32 26.60
C ALA A 79 -8.13 -21.34 25.46
N GLU A 80 -8.73 -21.82 24.36
CA GLU A 80 -9.10 -21.00 23.22
C GLU A 80 -10.10 -19.90 23.59
N LYS A 81 -10.97 -20.10 24.59
CA LYS A 81 -11.94 -19.10 25.04
C LYS A 81 -11.29 -17.98 25.87
N LEU A 82 -10.07 -18.21 26.37
CA LEU A 82 -9.34 -17.25 27.22
C LEU A 82 -8.66 -16.15 26.40
N LEU A 83 -8.48 -16.37 25.10
CA LEU A 83 -7.90 -15.40 24.16
C LEU A 83 -8.99 -14.53 23.53
N THR A 84 -8.73 -13.23 23.49
CA THR A 84 -9.58 -12.30 22.72
C THR A 84 -9.48 -12.61 21.22
N ALA A 85 -10.52 -12.30 20.45
CA ALA A 85 -10.52 -12.45 18.99
C ALA A 85 -9.30 -11.77 18.34
N ARG A 86 -8.88 -10.61 18.88
CA ARG A 86 -7.69 -9.89 18.42
C ARG A 86 -6.40 -10.67 18.66
N GLN A 87 -6.22 -11.28 19.84
CA GLN A 87 -5.04 -12.07 20.15
C GLN A 87 -4.94 -13.32 19.27
N LYS A 88 -6.07 -14.00 19.03
CA LYS A 88 -6.14 -15.13 18.08
C LYS A 88 -5.69 -14.73 16.68
N ASN A 89 -6.26 -13.63 16.16
CA ASN A 89 -5.90 -13.09 14.85
C ASN A 89 -4.43 -12.66 14.79
N ASP A 90 -3.89 -12.02 15.84
CA ASP A 90 -2.48 -11.66 15.90
C ASP A 90 -1.57 -12.91 15.87
N ILE A 91 -1.90 -13.98 16.62
CA ILE A 91 -1.15 -15.26 16.56
C ILE A 91 -1.19 -15.87 15.16
N GLU A 92 -2.34 -15.85 14.49
CA GLU A 92 -2.48 -16.38 13.14
C GLU A 92 -1.58 -15.61 12.15
N ILE A 93 -1.63 -14.28 12.20
CA ILE A 93 -0.79 -13.40 11.37
C ILE A 93 0.70 -13.62 11.68
N ILE A 94 1.08 -13.67 12.96
CA ILE A 94 2.45 -13.90 13.39
C ILE A 94 2.93 -15.28 12.94
N THR A 95 2.08 -16.30 12.98
CA THR A 95 2.39 -17.64 12.46
C THR A 95 2.69 -17.59 10.96
N ARG A 96 1.91 -16.85 10.18
CA ARG A 96 2.16 -16.65 8.74
C ARG A 96 3.45 -15.90 8.48
N VAL A 97 3.73 -14.85 9.26
CA VAL A 97 5.00 -14.11 9.22
C VAL A 97 6.18 -15.04 9.52
N TYR A 98 6.07 -15.86 10.56
CA TYR A 98 7.11 -16.83 10.93
C TYR A 98 7.41 -17.78 9.78
N ARG A 99 6.37 -18.36 9.14
CA ARG A 99 6.53 -19.24 7.97
C ARG A 99 7.24 -18.53 6.81
N GLN A 100 6.79 -17.32 6.45
CA GLN A 100 7.40 -16.53 5.39
C GLN A 100 8.87 -16.20 5.67
N GLN A 101 9.19 -15.77 6.89
CA GLN A 101 10.54 -15.37 7.29
C GLN A 101 11.48 -16.59 7.43
N LYS A 102 10.96 -17.73 7.91
CA LYS A 102 11.73 -18.97 8.02
C LYS A 102 12.10 -19.51 6.64
N ALA A 103 11.12 -19.65 5.74
CA ALA A 103 11.36 -20.11 4.37
C ALA A 103 12.37 -19.19 3.65
N HIS A 104 12.19 -17.87 3.74
CA HIS A 104 13.13 -16.92 3.13
C HIS A 104 14.53 -16.97 3.77
N PHE A 105 14.65 -17.26 5.06
CA PHE A 105 15.94 -17.43 5.73
C PHE A 105 16.67 -18.72 5.29
N GLU A 106 15.92 -19.79 5.08
CA GLU A 106 16.41 -21.11 4.66
C GLU A 106 16.81 -21.12 3.18
N ASN A 107 16.00 -20.53 2.29
CA ASN A 107 16.28 -20.44 0.85
C ASN A 107 17.58 -19.69 0.50
N ASN A 108 18.12 -18.92 1.44
CA ASN A 108 19.41 -18.23 1.33
C ASN A 108 19.54 -17.27 0.12
N ASN A 109 18.44 -16.93 -0.56
CA ASN A 109 18.39 -16.03 -1.70
C ASN A 109 17.73 -14.69 -1.31
N PRO A 110 18.52 -13.62 -1.07
CA PRO A 110 17.96 -12.33 -0.66
C PRO A 110 17.09 -11.64 -1.71
N ARG A 111 17.17 -12.06 -2.98
CA ARG A 111 16.44 -11.47 -4.10
C ARG A 111 15.10 -12.16 -4.36
N GLU A 112 14.84 -13.29 -3.71
CA GLU A 112 13.60 -14.02 -3.89
C GLU A 112 12.41 -13.21 -3.37
N SER A 113 11.42 -13.01 -4.24
CA SER A 113 10.19 -12.35 -3.86
C SER A 113 9.35 -13.29 -3.01
N VAL A 114 8.84 -12.79 -1.88
CA VAL A 114 7.90 -13.56 -1.07
C VAL A 114 6.50 -13.15 -1.49
N LYS A 115 5.75 -14.10 -2.06
CA LYS A 115 4.34 -13.90 -2.41
C LYS A 115 3.54 -13.53 -1.16
N ASP A 116 2.66 -12.53 -1.30
CA ASP A 116 1.83 -12.03 -0.21
C ASP A 116 2.60 -11.67 1.07
N ARG A 117 3.81 -11.10 0.91
CA ARG A 117 4.69 -10.71 2.02
C ARG A 117 3.93 -9.83 3.01
N ILE A 118 3.85 -10.28 4.26
CA ILE A 118 3.32 -9.51 5.37
C ILE A 118 4.43 -8.58 5.87
N VAL A 119 4.13 -7.28 5.94
CA VAL A 119 5.08 -6.23 6.35
C VAL A 119 4.68 -5.55 7.66
N SER A 120 3.46 -5.79 8.14
CA SER A 120 2.91 -5.27 9.39
C SER A 120 1.97 -6.30 10.01
N ILE A 121 2.08 -6.55 11.31
CA ILE A 121 1.16 -7.41 12.05
C ILE A 121 -0.20 -6.72 12.22
N SER A 122 -0.20 -5.41 12.48
CA SER A 122 -1.44 -4.63 12.66
C SER A 122 -2.21 -4.41 11.35
N LYS A 123 -1.51 -4.41 10.21
CA LYS A 123 -2.09 -4.19 8.87
C LYS A 123 -1.63 -5.29 7.91
N PRO A 124 -2.11 -6.53 8.07
CA PRO A 124 -1.63 -7.69 7.32
C PRO A 124 -2.06 -7.68 5.85
N TYR A 125 -2.90 -6.74 5.42
CA TYR A 125 -3.35 -6.56 4.03
C TYR A 125 -2.48 -5.58 3.23
N VAL A 126 -1.62 -4.79 3.88
CA VAL A 126 -0.70 -3.88 3.19
C VAL A 126 0.42 -4.70 2.57
N ARG A 127 0.73 -4.44 1.30
CA ARG A 127 1.85 -5.05 0.59
C ARG A 127 2.94 -4.02 0.29
N PRO A 128 4.20 -4.45 0.16
CA PRO A 128 5.24 -3.59 -0.38
C PRO A 128 4.94 -3.28 -1.86
N ILE A 129 5.00 -2.00 -2.22
CA ILE A 129 4.84 -1.54 -3.61
C ILE A 129 6.18 -1.00 -4.07
N VAL A 130 6.83 -1.73 -4.99
CA VAL A 130 8.10 -1.28 -5.57
C VAL A 130 7.84 -0.11 -6.50
N ARG A 131 8.49 1.02 -6.24
CA ARG A 131 8.49 2.22 -7.08
C ARG A 131 9.93 2.47 -7.52
N GLY A 132 10.14 2.85 -8.79
CA GLY A 132 11.46 3.18 -9.34
C GLY A 132 12.02 4.53 -8.86
N LYS A 133 11.70 4.94 -7.62
CA LYS A 133 12.18 6.19 -7.04
C LYS A 133 13.57 5.99 -6.44
N GLU A 134 14.43 6.97 -6.65
CA GLU A 134 15.84 6.95 -6.25
C GLU A 134 16.02 6.84 -4.73
N VAL A 135 15.27 7.61 -3.95
CA VAL A 135 15.42 7.67 -2.48
C VAL A 135 14.66 6.54 -1.77
N LYS A 136 13.43 6.24 -2.21
CA LYS A 136 12.54 5.24 -1.59
C LYS A 136 12.02 4.27 -2.63
N SER A 137 12.72 3.16 -2.78
CA SER A 137 12.40 2.12 -3.77
C SER A 137 11.12 1.34 -3.44
N VAL A 138 10.64 1.37 -2.20
CA VAL A 138 9.41 0.68 -1.77
C VAL A 138 8.54 1.62 -0.94
N GLU A 139 7.26 1.68 -1.31
CA GLU A 139 6.22 2.40 -0.60
C GLU A 139 5.20 1.43 0.00
N PHE A 140 4.47 1.90 1.00
CA PHE A 140 3.43 1.13 1.69
C PHE A 140 2.14 1.95 1.74
N GLY A 141 1.01 1.27 1.54
CA GLY A 141 -0.31 1.88 1.61
C GLY A 141 -1.19 1.44 0.45
N ALA A 142 -2.35 2.08 0.35
CA ALA A 142 -3.24 1.87 -0.79
C ALA A 142 -2.65 2.53 -2.05
N LYS A 143 -2.58 1.76 -3.13
CA LYS A 143 -2.36 2.27 -4.47
C LYS A 143 -3.72 2.69 -5.04
N CYS A 144 -3.83 3.96 -5.40
CA CYS A 144 -5.06 4.54 -5.94
C CYS A 144 -4.81 4.98 -7.38
N ASN A 145 -5.64 4.51 -8.30
CA ASN A 145 -5.73 5.01 -9.65
C ASN A 145 -6.93 5.95 -9.75
N ASN A 146 -6.66 7.20 -10.10
CA ASN A 146 -7.66 8.25 -10.16
C ASN A 146 -7.78 8.80 -11.58
N ILE A 147 -9.01 9.12 -11.98
CA ILE A 147 -9.29 9.95 -13.15
C ILE A 147 -9.64 11.35 -12.68
N GLN A 148 -9.25 12.37 -13.44
CA GLN A 148 -9.68 13.74 -13.19
C GLN A 148 -10.53 14.22 -14.36
N VAL A 149 -11.74 14.71 -14.08
CA VAL A 149 -12.66 15.29 -15.06
C VAL A 149 -13.07 16.65 -14.54
N ASP A 150 -12.83 17.68 -15.34
CA ASP A 150 -13.01 19.08 -14.95
C ASP A 150 -12.48 19.34 -13.55
N GLY A 151 -11.23 19.00 -13.25
CA GLY A 151 -10.61 19.22 -11.94
C GLY A 151 -11.11 18.33 -10.79
N LEU A 152 -12.26 17.65 -10.92
CA LEU A 152 -12.78 16.72 -9.92
C LEU A 152 -12.12 15.35 -10.05
N SER A 153 -11.80 14.72 -8.93
CA SER A 153 -11.06 13.45 -8.88
C SER A 153 -11.99 12.28 -8.58
N PHE A 154 -11.96 11.24 -9.40
CA PHE A 154 -12.74 10.02 -9.19
C PHE A 154 -11.83 8.80 -9.09
N ILE A 155 -12.14 7.90 -8.16
CA ILE A 155 -11.35 6.71 -7.88
C ILE A 155 -11.76 5.59 -8.82
N GLU A 156 -10.90 5.22 -9.76
CA GLU A 156 -11.14 4.10 -10.68
C GLU A 156 -10.80 2.75 -10.04
N LYS A 157 -9.65 2.68 -9.37
CA LYS A 157 -9.20 1.48 -8.69
C LYS A 157 -8.40 1.82 -7.45
N LEU A 158 -8.75 1.19 -6.34
CA LEU A 158 -8.01 1.26 -5.11
C LEU A 158 -7.64 -0.16 -4.66
N SER A 159 -6.35 -0.38 -4.41
CA SER A 159 -5.85 -1.68 -3.99
C SER A 159 -4.64 -1.55 -3.07
N PHE A 160 -4.53 -2.42 -2.07
CA PHE A 160 -3.32 -2.54 -1.24
C PHE A 160 -2.25 -3.43 -1.88
N ASN A 161 -2.60 -4.10 -2.99
CA ASN A 161 -1.67 -4.85 -3.83
C ASN A 161 -1.16 -3.95 -4.95
N ALA A 162 0.09 -4.18 -5.38
CA ALA A 162 0.60 -3.56 -6.58
C ALA A 162 -0.23 -3.99 -7.80
N PHE A 163 -0.52 -3.04 -8.69
CA PHE A 163 -1.12 -3.30 -9.99
C PHE A 163 -0.46 -2.41 -11.04
N ASN A 164 -0.50 -2.85 -12.30
CA ASN A 164 -0.05 -2.04 -13.42
C ASN A 164 -1.12 -0.98 -13.73
N GLU A 165 -0.73 0.29 -13.65
CA GLU A 165 -1.59 1.43 -13.97
C GLU A 165 -1.86 1.48 -15.48
N GLY A 166 -0.86 1.18 -16.31
CA GLY A 166 -0.97 1.30 -17.77
C GLY A 166 -2.10 0.49 -18.40
N THR A 167 -2.44 -0.69 -17.84
CA THR A 167 -3.55 -1.51 -18.35
C THR A 167 -4.94 -1.01 -17.94
N ARG A 168 -5.02 0.07 -17.15
CA ARG A 168 -6.28 0.62 -16.64
C ARG A 168 -6.88 1.73 -17.49
N LEU A 169 -6.20 2.20 -18.54
CA LEU A 169 -6.71 3.30 -19.38
C LEU A 169 -8.13 3.04 -19.91
N THR A 170 -8.36 1.83 -20.41
CA THR A 170 -9.66 1.42 -20.95
C THR A 170 -10.74 1.40 -19.86
N HIS A 171 -10.39 1.00 -18.64
CA HIS A 171 -11.30 1.05 -17.49
C HIS A 171 -11.60 2.50 -17.08
N CYS A 172 -10.60 3.37 -17.06
CA CYS A 172 -10.76 4.81 -16.82
C CYS A 172 -11.74 5.44 -17.82
N LEU A 173 -11.61 5.11 -19.11
CA LEU A 173 -12.49 5.62 -20.17
C LEU A 173 -13.92 5.08 -20.08
N LYS A 174 -14.08 3.80 -19.74
CA LYS A 174 -15.40 3.21 -19.47
C LYS A 174 -16.06 3.85 -18.24
N MET A 175 -15.29 4.13 -17.19
CA MET A 175 -15.78 4.82 -16.00
C MET A 175 -16.23 6.25 -16.34
N HIS A 176 -15.45 7.00 -17.14
CA HIS A 176 -15.85 8.32 -17.63
C HIS A 176 -17.20 8.27 -18.36
N ARG A 177 -17.36 7.35 -19.33
CA ARG A 177 -18.62 7.18 -20.05
C ARG A 177 -19.78 6.82 -19.12
N LYS A 178 -19.54 5.97 -18.11
CA LYS A 178 -20.57 5.61 -17.12
C LYS A 178 -20.99 6.78 -16.24
N LEU A 179 -20.06 7.64 -15.84
CA LEU A 179 -20.33 8.77 -14.95
C LEU A 179 -21.00 9.95 -15.66
N PHE A 180 -20.55 10.28 -16.88
CA PHE A 180 -20.95 11.50 -17.58
C PHE A 180 -21.84 11.25 -18.81
N GLY A 181 -22.07 9.98 -19.19
CA GLY A 181 -22.84 9.62 -20.38
C GLY A 181 -22.14 9.92 -21.71
N VAL A 182 -21.00 10.62 -21.70
CA VAL A 182 -20.28 11.07 -22.90
C VAL A 182 -18.94 10.37 -23.08
N GLU A 183 -18.53 10.21 -24.34
CA GLU A 183 -17.21 9.66 -24.68
C GLU A 183 -16.12 10.73 -24.57
N ALA A 184 -14.98 10.36 -23.97
CA ALA A 184 -13.86 11.28 -23.80
C ALA A 184 -13.13 11.48 -25.14
N LYS A 185 -13.10 12.73 -25.63
CA LYS A 185 -12.38 13.09 -26.87
C LYS A 185 -10.88 13.33 -26.65
N LYS A 186 -10.49 13.70 -25.43
CA LYS A 186 -9.12 14.09 -25.06
C LYS A 186 -8.71 13.41 -23.75
N VAL A 187 -7.50 12.89 -23.69
CA VAL A 187 -6.98 12.18 -22.52
C VAL A 187 -5.52 12.56 -22.24
N GLY A 188 -5.28 13.03 -21.02
CA GLY A 188 -3.93 13.20 -20.47
C GLY A 188 -3.60 12.10 -19.47
N GLY A 189 -2.38 11.57 -19.50
CA GLY A 189 -1.93 10.56 -18.54
C GLY A 189 -0.42 10.44 -18.42
N ASP A 190 0.04 9.79 -17.36
CA ASP A 190 1.46 9.49 -17.13
C ASP A 190 2.03 8.60 -18.25
N ALA A 191 3.35 8.62 -18.43
CA ALA A 191 4.05 7.82 -19.44
C ALA A 191 3.75 6.31 -19.35
N GLY A 192 3.43 5.80 -18.14
CA GLY A 192 3.03 4.41 -17.92
C GLY A 192 1.77 4.00 -18.68
N TYR A 193 0.92 4.95 -19.08
CA TYR A 193 -0.26 4.71 -19.91
C TYR A 193 0.04 4.67 -21.41
N ALA A 194 1.24 5.07 -21.85
CA ALA A 194 1.58 5.24 -23.25
C ALA A 194 1.99 3.91 -23.97
N GLY A 195 1.41 2.77 -23.55
CA GLY A 195 1.62 1.45 -24.14
C GLY A 195 0.99 1.31 -25.54
N SER A 196 1.44 0.32 -26.32
CA SER A 196 0.98 0.13 -27.71
C SER A 196 -0.53 -0.09 -27.80
N ALA A 197 -1.08 -1.02 -26.99
CA ALA A 197 -2.50 -1.33 -26.96
C ALA A 197 -3.37 -0.11 -26.61
N ASN A 198 -2.90 0.77 -25.72
CA ASN A 198 -3.61 1.99 -25.35
C ASN A 198 -3.59 3.04 -26.48
N ARG A 199 -2.48 3.12 -27.22
CA ARG A 199 -2.37 4.03 -28.37
C ARG A 199 -3.32 3.62 -29.49
N GLU A 200 -3.36 2.33 -29.79
CA GLU A 200 -4.27 1.75 -30.76
C GLU A 200 -5.72 1.97 -30.33
N TYR A 201 -6.07 1.60 -29.10
CA TYR A 201 -7.41 1.82 -28.53
C TYR A 201 -7.89 3.28 -28.63
N CYS A 202 -7.01 4.24 -28.34
CA CYS A 202 -7.32 5.67 -28.47
C CYS A 202 -7.42 6.11 -29.93
N LYS A 203 -6.55 5.61 -30.82
CA LYS A 203 -6.57 5.93 -32.25
C LYS A 203 -7.87 5.47 -32.89
N ASP A 204 -8.31 4.24 -32.61
CA ASP A 204 -9.53 3.65 -33.18
C ASP A 204 -10.79 4.41 -32.78
N ARG A 205 -10.76 5.09 -31.63
CA ARG A 205 -11.88 5.89 -31.10
C ARG A 205 -11.73 7.39 -31.34
N GLY A 206 -10.73 7.81 -32.11
CA GLY A 206 -10.46 9.23 -32.39
C GLY A 206 -10.10 10.05 -31.15
N ILE A 207 -9.59 9.42 -30.09
CA ILE A 207 -9.24 10.07 -28.83
C ILE A 207 -7.85 10.70 -28.94
N GLN A 208 -7.77 12.02 -28.77
CA GLN A 208 -6.51 12.74 -28.72
C GLN A 208 -5.81 12.50 -27.37
N THR A 209 -4.52 12.17 -27.39
CA THR A 209 -3.77 11.80 -26.17
C THR A 209 -2.56 12.68 -25.93
N SER A 210 -2.16 12.80 -24.66
CA SER A 210 -0.90 13.46 -24.25
C SER A 210 0.36 12.64 -24.54
N PHE A 211 0.23 11.42 -25.08
CA PHE A 211 1.35 10.48 -25.21
C PHE A 211 2.36 10.92 -26.28
N VAL A 212 3.65 10.91 -25.92
CA VAL A 212 4.74 11.24 -26.85
C VAL A 212 4.72 10.27 -28.03
N LYS A 213 4.83 10.76 -29.26
CA LYS A 213 4.91 9.91 -30.48
C LYS A 213 6.14 9.00 -30.40
N ARG A 214 6.03 7.78 -30.94
CA ARG A 214 7.22 6.92 -31.13
C ARG A 214 7.94 7.36 -32.41
N GLY A 215 9.26 7.37 -32.39
CA GLY A 215 10.10 7.76 -33.51
C GLY A 215 10.49 9.24 -33.52
N ARG A 216 11.20 9.65 -34.59
CA ARG A 216 11.73 11.01 -34.73
C ARG A 216 10.58 12.02 -34.81
N PRO A 217 10.63 13.13 -34.05
CA PRO A 217 9.65 14.21 -34.18
C PRO A 217 9.65 14.75 -35.61
N SER A 218 8.46 15.05 -36.15
CA SER A 218 8.35 15.78 -37.41
C SER A 218 8.83 17.22 -37.21
N LEU A 219 9.48 17.80 -38.23
CA LEU A 219 9.96 19.18 -38.22
C LEU A 219 8.80 20.19 -38.10
N GLU A 220 7.66 19.87 -38.71
CA GLU A 220 6.43 20.67 -38.59
C GLU A 220 5.63 20.28 -37.35
N LYS A 221 5.32 21.28 -36.52
CA LYS A 221 4.39 21.16 -35.39
C LYS A 221 2.96 21.18 -35.93
N LYS A 222 2.29 20.03 -35.88
CA LYS A 222 0.88 19.94 -36.24
C LYS A 222 0.00 20.42 -35.08
N GLU A 223 -1.23 20.82 -35.35
CA GLU A 223 -2.23 21.20 -34.33
C GLU A 223 -2.36 20.16 -33.20
N ASN A 224 -2.27 18.88 -33.56
CA ASN A 224 -2.24 17.76 -32.61
C ASN A 224 -1.06 17.79 -31.61
N ASP A 225 0.05 18.45 -31.94
CA ASP A 225 1.19 18.61 -31.05
C ASP A 225 0.93 19.74 -30.03
N ILE A 226 0.17 20.78 -30.40
CA ILE A 226 -0.28 21.84 -29.47
C ILE A 226 -1.23 21.24 -28.43
N ILE A 227 -2.24 20.48 -28.88
CA ILE A 227 -3.20 19.81 -27.99
C ILE A 227 -2.50 18.85 -27.04
N ARG A 228 -1.49 18.10 -27.54
CA ARG A 228 -0.69 17.20 -26.70
C ARG A 228 0.05 17.96 -25.60
N ASN A 229 0.69 19.08 -25.95
CA ASN A 229 1.44 19.90 -25.00
C ASN A 229 0.51 20.50 -23.94
N GLU A 230 -0.69 20.96 -24.33
CA GLU A 230 -1.66 21.48 -23.36
C GLU A 230 -2.20 20.37 -22.46
N LEU A 231 -2.49 19.17 -22.99
CA LEU A 231 -2.89 18.03 -22.16
C LEU A 231 -1.77 17.61 -21.19
N ALA A 232 -0.51 17.66 -21.62
CA ALA A 232 0.63 17.41 -20.74
C ALA A 232 0.76 18.49 -19.66
N ARG A 233 0.54 19.76 -20.01
CA ARG A 233 0.56 20.90 -19.08
C ARG A 233 -0.56 20.78 -18.05
N VAL A 234 -1.80 20.55 -18.47
CA VAL A 234 -2.96 20.37 -17.58
C VAL A 234 -2.75 19.17 -16.66
N ARG A 235 -2.19 18.07 -17.15
CA ARG A 235 -1.82 16.92 -16.31
C ARG A 235 -0.77 17.30 -15.26
N ALA A 236 0.29 18.02 -15.65
CA ALA A 236 1.33 18.42 -14.70
C ALA A 236 0.83 19.44 -13.66
N THR A 237 -0.04 20.37 -14.03
CA THR A 237 -0.50 21.43 -13.12
C THR A 237 -1.73 21.03 -12.32
N ARG A 238 -2.83 20.64 -12.98
CA ARG A 238 -4.12 20.38 -12.31
C ARG A 238 -4.15 19.03 -11.61
N MET A 239 -3.66 17.95 -12.22
CA MET A 239 -3.68 16.64 -11.55
C MET A 239 -2.69 16.62 -10.38
N GLU A 240 -1.43 17.00 -10.60
CA GLU A 240 -0.44 16.98 -9.53
C GLU A 240 -0.79 17.96 -8.40
N GLY A 241 -1.29 19.15 -8.75
CA GLY A 241 -1.83 20.11 -7.80
C GLY A 241 -2.95 19.52 -6.94
N SER A 242 -3.93 18.86 -7.56
CA SER A 242 -5.05 18.23 -6.83
C SER A 242 -4.58 17.14 -5.86
N PHE A 243 -3.59 16.32 -6.24
CA PHE A 243 -3.00 15.33 -5.34
C PHE A 243 -2.24 15.98 -4.19
N GLY A 244 -1.56 17.10 -4.43
CA GLY A 244 -0.93 17.92 -3.39
C GLY A 244 -1.97 18.43 -2.39
N THR A 245 -3.04 19.06 -2.88
CA THR A 245 -4.11 19.58 -2.03
C THR A 245 -4.79 18.49 -1.23
N GLN A 246 -5.14 17.36 -1.86
CA GLN A 246 -5.74 16.20 -1.19
C GLN A 246 -4.85 15.65 -0.07
N LYS A 247 -3.54 15.61 -0.27
CA LYS A 247 -2.59 15.14 0.74
C LYS A 247 -2.46 16.11 1.90
N GLU A 248 -2.19 17.38 1.62
CA GLU A 248 -1.85 18.37 2.65
C GLU A 248 -3.10 18.86 3.41
N HIS A 249 -4.23 19.07 2.73
CA HIS A 249 -5.41 19.70 3.33
C HIS A 249 -6.55 18.72 3.65
N TYR A 250 -6.63 17.57 2.98
CA TYR A 250 -7.72 16.60 3.16
C TYR A 250 -7.26 15.28 3.81
N GLY A 251 -6.12 15.34 4.53
CA GLY A 251 -5.67 14.25 5.39
C GLY A 251 -5.12 13.02 4.67
N LEU A 252 -4.93 13.05 3.34
CA LEU A 252 -4.40 11.91 2.59
C LEU A 252 -2.89 11.75 2.70
N LYS A 253 -2.17 12.72 3.30
CA LYS A 253 -0.73 12.60 3.59
C LYS A 253 -0.42 11.46 4.56
N ARG A 254 -1.29 11.23 5.55
CA ARG A 254 -1.16 10.14 6.52
C ARG A 254 -2.53 9.61 6.94
N ILE A 255 -2.87 8.44 6.42
CA ILE A 255 -4.12 7.75 6.76
C ILE A 255 -4.05 7.22 8.20
N LYS A 256 -4.92 7.75 9.07
CA LYS A 256 -4.97 7.40 10.50
C LYS A 256 -5.79 6.12 10.78
N ALA A 257 -6.61 5.70 9.82
CA ALA A 257 -7.43 4.50 9.92
C ALA A 257 -6.58 3.23 10.13
N ARG A 258 -7.16 2.25 10.84
CA ARG A 258 -6.44 1.05 11.32
C ARG A 258 -6.90 -0.26 10.69
N THR A 259 -8.04 -0.28 10.02
CA THR A 259 -8.56 -1.47 9.31
C THR A 259 -8.65 -1.21 7.81
N LYS A 260 -8.64 -2.27 7.02
CA LYS A 260 -8.72 -2.19 5.55
C LYS A 260 -9.92 -1.37 5.08
N LEU A 261 -11.11 -1.67 5.61
CA LEU A 261 -12.35 -0.98 5.24
C LEU A 261 -12.30 0.50 5.64
N THR A 262 -11.88 0.78 6.87
CA THR A 262 -11.78 2.18 7.34
C THR A 262 -10.73 2.98 6.58
N GLU A 263 -9.64 2.36 6.11
CA GLU A 263 -8.65 3.04 5.27
C GLU A 263 -9.20 3.38 3.90
N ILE A 264 -9.93 2.45 3.27
CA ILE A 264 -10.63 2.71 2.01
C ILE A 264 -11.59 3.87 2.20
N LEU A 265 -12.45 3.79 3.22
CA LEU A 265 -13.42 4.84 3.53
C LEU A 265 -12.75 6.21 3.75
N TYR A 266 -11.65 6.24 4.50
CA TYR A 266 -10.88 7.47 4.75
C TYR A 266 -10.34 8.09 3.45
N ILE A 267 -9.82 7.27 2.53
CA ILE A 267 -9.34 7.74 1.22
C ILE A 267 -10.49 8.31 0.40
N PHE A 268 -11.64 7.62 0.39
CA PHE A 268 -12.84 8.08 -0.29
C PHE A 268 -13.30 9.43 0.25
N PHE A 269 -13.43 9.57 1.57
CA PHE A 269 -13.80 10.86 2.19
C PHE A 269 -12.83 11.98 1.80
N GLY A 270 -11.51 11.77 1.93
CA GLY A 270 -10.55 12.83 1.60
C GLY A 270 -10.65 13.31 0.15
N ILE A 271 -10.90 12.41 -0.80
CA ILE A 271 -11.08 12.77 -2.22
C ILE A 271 -12.44 13.46 -2.46
N HIS A 272 -13.53 12.92 -1.91
CA HIS A 272 -14.87 13.45 -2.16
C HIS A 272 -15.10 14.79 -1.45
N THR A 273 -14.54 14.99 -0.25
CA THR A 273 -14.58 16.30 0.41
C THR A 273 -13.82 17.35 -0.41
N ALA A 274 -12.67 17.00 -0.98
CA ALA A 274 -11.95 17.90 -1.87
C ALA A 274 -12.76 18.28 -3.12
N ASN A 275 -13.45 17.31 -3.72
CA ASN A 275 -14.36 17.56 -4.84
C ASN A 275 -15.53 18.47 -4.44
N ALA A 276 -16.18 18.21 -3.30
CA ALA A 276 -17.31 19.00 -2.84
C ALA A 276 -16.94 20.48 -2.63
N VAL A 277 -15.79 20.75 -2.00
CA VAL A 277 -15.28 22.14 -1.84
C VAL A 277 -14.99 22.77 -3.21
N GLN A 278 -14.47 22.01 -4.16
CA GLN A 278 -14.20 22.51 -5.50
C GLN A 278 -15.48 22.83 -6.29
N LEU A 279 -16.55 22.04 -6.10
CA LEU A 279 -17.86 22.32 -6.67
C LEU A 279 -18.46 23.61 -6.10
N VAL A 280 -18.49 23.75 -4.77
CA VAL A 280 -19.01 24.97 -4.12
C VAL A 280 -18.26 26.22 -4.59
N ARG A 281 -16.92 26.15 -4.70
CA ARG A 281 -16.13 27.28 -5.21
C ARG A 281 -16.48 27.65 -6.65
N ARG A 282 -16.90 26.68 -7.48
CA ARG A 282 -17.34 26.96 -8.86
C ARG A 282 -18.68 27.63 -8.88
N GLU A 283 -19.65 27.09 -8.16
CA GLU A 283 -20.99 27.68 -8.06
C GLU A 283 -20.91 29.14 -7.59
N VAL A 284 -20.11 29.42 -6.55
CA VAL A 284 -19.91 30.80 -6.06
C VAL A 284 -19.28 31.70 -7.11
N ASN A 285 -18.28 31.22 -7.85
CA ASN A 285 -17.65 32.01 -8.91
C ASN A 285 -18.57 32.25 -10.10
N GLU A 286 -19.39 31.26 -10.46
CA GLU A 286 -20.40 31.38 -11.53
C GLU A 286 -21.48 32.38 -11.14
N ILE A 287 -21.97 32.34 -9.90
CA ILE A 287 -22.91 33.32 -9.36
C ILE A 287 -22.29 34.72 -9.38
N ALA A 288 -21.03 34.87 -8.94
CA ALA A 288 -20.34 36.15 -8.91
C ALA A 288 -20.01 36.71 -10.32
N GLN A 289 -19.92 35.86 -11.35
CA GLN A 289 -19.75 36.28 -12.74
C GLN A 289 -21.08 36.63 -13.43
N ALA A 290 -22.19 36.08 -12.93
CA ALA A 290 -23.53 36.35 -13.43
C ALA A 290 -24.19 37.59 -12.79
N ALA A 291 -23.68 38.05 -11.64
CA ALA A 291 -24.07 39.27 -10.94
C ALA A 291 -23.26 40.48 -11.44
#